data_AF-A0A4Q3R3M3-F1
#
_entry.id   AF-A0A4Q3R3M3-F1
#
_cell.length_a   1.000
_cell.length_b   1.000
_cell.length_c   1.000
_cell.angle_alpha   90.00
_cell.angle_beta   90.00
_cell.angle_gamma   90.00
#
_symmetry.space_group_name_H-M   'P 1'
#
loop_
_entity.id
_entity.type
_entity.pdbx_description
1 polymer ?
#
loop_
_entity_poly.entity_id
_entity_poly.type
_entity_poly.pdbx_seq_one_letter_code
_entity_poly.pdbx_strand_id
1 'polypeptide(L)'
;MKKIIRYLLDYIRTLNPKVFFISTIFTAAAVYLNYTVDLNGFIYRQNEAGEFIGWYLLFLITFGFGYLLQAVFLRSPIFRNKKFVALLLIAPALFAWKMIANIEFNFSTDFFKDEYWNDVIYWPFKVIVLTAFLHIVYRFFDRGQPFYGATFRNFQPKPYLMMLLVMIPLIAAASTQPDFLDMYPRFQKVEYLLQPDRGWQLLPNGWVKMRFYPWPCFTAPFILASRWANASPLILVE
;
A
#
# COMPACT_ATOMS: atom_id res chain seq x y z
N MET A 1 5.48 27.03 -2.69
CA MET A 1 6.82 26.40 -2.80
C MET A 1 7.65 26.50 -1.53
N LYS A 2 7.90 27.70 -0.95
CA LYS A 2 8.73 27.85 0.26
C LYS A 2 8.36 26.89 1.42
N LYS A 3 7.07 26.68 1.68
CA LYS A 3 6.60 25.71 2.70
C LYS A 3 6.99 24.26 2.38
N ILE A 4 6.83 23.83 1.14
CA ILE A 4 7.16 22.45 0.71
C ILE A 4 8.67 22.20 0.82
N ILE A 5 9.47 23.15 0.33
CA ILE A 5 10.94 23.07 0.42
C ILE A 5 11.37 23.03 1.89
N ARG A 6 10.75 23.87 2.74
CA ARG A 6 11.01 23.84 4.18
C ARG A 6 10.70 22.47 4.79
N TYR A 7 9.53 21.89 4.50
CA TYR A 7 9.20 20.54 4.98
C TYR A 7 10.20 19.48 4.52
N LEU A 8 10.69 19.57 3.28
CA LEU A 8 11.70 18.65 2.77
C LEU A 8 13.03 18.80 3.51
N LEU A 9 13.49 20.03 3.72
CA LEU A 9 14.73 20.32 4.46
C LEU A 9 14.61 19.89 5.93
N ASP A 10 13.47 20.14 6.56
CA ASP A 10 13.22 19.74 7.94
C ASP A 10 13.22 18.20 8.07
N TYR A 11 12.62 17.50 7.09
CA TYR A 11 12.68 16.04 7.02
C TYR A 11 14.13 15.53 6.89
N ILE A 12 14.92 16.07 5.96
CA ILE A 12 16.32 15.66 5.77
C ILE A 12 17.16 15.92 7.03
N ARG A 13 16.91 17.03 7.74
CA ARG A 13 17.63 17.38 8.98
C ARG A 13 17.29 16.46 10.16
N THR A 14 16.06 15.95 10.20
CA THR A 14 15.59 15.05 11.28
C THR A 14 15.89 13.58 11.02
N LEU A 15 16.33 13.26 9.80
CA LEU A 15 16.63 11.90 9.38
C LEU A 15 17.87 11.35 10.09
N ASN A 16 17.73 10.20 10.75
CA ASN A 16 18.89 9.48 11.28
C ASN A 16 19.62 8.76 10.13
N PRO A 17 20.89 9.09 9.82
CA PRO A 17 21.58 8.56 8.65
C PRO A 17 21.81 7.05 8.74
N LYS A 18 21.98 6.49 9.96
CA LYS A 18 22.17 5.04 10.14
C LYS A 18 20.88 4.28 9.83
N VAL A 19 19.75 4.74 10.38
CA VAL A 19 18.44 4.14 10.13
C VAL A 19 18.10 4.21 8.65
N PHE A 20 18.35 5.36 8.02
CA PHE A 20 18.13 5.54 6.59
C PHE A 20 18.97 4.56 5.76
N PHE A 21 20.29 4.55 5.96
CA PHE A 21 21.21 3.70 5.22
C PHE A 21 20.88 2.21 5.35
N ILE A 22 20.62 1.74 6.57
CA ILE A 22 20.25 0.33 6.83
C ILE A 22 18.90 0.00 6.18
N SER A 23 17.91 0.90 6.23
CA SER A 23 16.62 0.71 5.56
C SER A 23 16.78 0.63 4.03
N THR A 24 17.66 1.45 3.45
CA THR A 24 17.98 1.41 2.02
C THR A 24 18.61 0.07 1.62
N ILE A 25 19.60 -0.42 2.38
CA ILE A 25 20.22 -1.72 2.12
C ILE A 25 19.20 -2.84 2.24
N PHE A 26 18.39 -2.84 3.30
CA PHE A 26 17.34 -3.85 3.49
C PHE A 26 16.34 -3.86 2.34
N THR A 27 15.89 -2.69 1.89
CA THR A 27 14.96 -2.57 0.75
C THR A 27 15.60 -3.08 -0.55
N ALA A 28 16.86 -2.68 -0.81
CA ALA A 28 17.60 -3.15 -1.97
C ALA A 28 17.79 -4.67 -1.97
N ALA A 29 18.13 -5.25 -0.81
CA ALA A 29 18.26 -6.69 -0.63
C ALA A 29 16.92 -7.42 -0.84
N ALA A 30 15.82 -6.91 -0.27
CA ALA A 30 14.49 -7.49 -0.46
C ALA A 30 14.07 -7.49 -1.94
N VAL A 31 14.31 -6.38 -2.65
CA VAL A 31 14.06 -6.29 -4.10
C VAL A 31 14.93 -7.27 -4.85
N TYR A 32 16.25 -7.27 -4.60
CA TYR A 32 17.20 -8.18 -5.25
C TYR A 32 16.82 -9.66 -5.05
N LEU A 33 16.51 -10.06 -3.81
CA LEU A 33 16.08 -11.42 -3.50
C LEU A 33 14.79 -11.79 -4.22
N ASN A 34 13.81 -10.88 -4.31
CA ASN A 34 12.59 -11.15 -5.07
C ASN A 34 12.86 -11.37 -6.56
N TYR A 35 13.75 -10.58 -7.17
CA TYR A 35 14.07 -10.70 -8.60
C TYR A 35 14.98 -11.89 -8.92
N THR A 36 15.85 -12.30 -8.00
CA THR A 36 16.82 -13.39 -8.24
C THR A 36 16.31 -14.76 -7.82
N VAL A 37 15.59 -14.84 -6.71
CA VAL A 37 15.10 -16.11 -6.14
C VAL A 37 13.63 -16.36 -6.48
N ASP A 38 12.94 -15.39 -7.11
CA ASP A 38 11.50 -15.44 -7.36
C ASP A 38 10.73 -15.72 -6.05
N LEU A 39 11.02 -14.92 -5.01
CA LEU A 39 10.44 -15.11 -3.67
C LEU A 39 8.91 -15.12 -3.71
N ASN A 40 8.31 -14.21 -4.47
CA ASN A 40 6.86 -14.17 -4.65
C ASN A 40 6.34 -15.45 -5.31
N GLY A 41 6.96 -15.92 -6.40
CA GLY A 41 6.57 -17.17 -7.03
C GLY A 41 6.77 -18.39 -6.14
N PHE A 42 7.81 -18.40 -5.29
CA PHE A 42 8.01 -19.43 -4.27
C PHE A 42 6.85 -19.49 -3.27
N ILE A 43 6.37 -18.33 -2.81
CA ILE A 43 5.21 -18.24 -1.90
C ILE A 43 3.94 -18.71 -2.60
N TYR A 44 3.68 -18.28 -3.83
CA TYR A 44 2.49 -18.67 -4.61
C TYR A 44 2.41 -20.17 -4.95
N ARG A 45 3.55 -20.88 -4.98
CA ARG A 45 3.58 -22.33 -5.25
C ARG A 45 3.24 -23.19 -4.04
N GLN A 46 3.11 -22.60 -2.85
CA GLN A 46 2.75 -23.34 -1.65
C GLN A 46 1.25 -23.67 -1.62
N ASN A 47 0.84 -24.56 -0.72
CA ASN A 47 -0.58 -24.72 -0.40
C ASN A 47 -1.13 -23.45 0.29
N GLU A 48 -2.45 -23.32 0.41
CA GLU A 48 -3.10 -22.12 0.96
C GLU A 48 -2.53 -21.67 2.32
N ALA A 49 -2.27 -22.62 3.22
CA ALA A 49 -1.68 -22.33 4.53
C ALA A 49 -0.23 -21.86 4.43
N GLY A 50 0.58 -22.51 3.58
CA GLY A 50 1.97 -22.13 3.34
C GLY A 50 2.09 -20.78 2.64
N GLU A 51 1.19 -20.49 1.70
CA GLU A 51 1.09 -19.19 1.05
C GLU A 51 0.78 -18.10 2.10
N PHE A 52 -0.15 -18.38 3.03
CA PHE A 52 -0.52 -17.45 4.10
C PHE A 52 0.63 -17.15 5.03
N ILE A 53 1.32 -18.19 5.49
CA ILE A 53 2.49 -18.06 6.35
C ILE A 53 3.60 -17.29 5.61
N GLY A 54 3.82 -17.60 4.32
CA GLY A 54 4.81 -16.93 3.48
C GLY A 54 4.57 -15.42 3.38
N TRP A 55 3.36 -15.02 2.99
CA TRP A 55 2.99 -13.59 2.94
C TRP A 55 3.01 -12.94 4.32
N TYR A 56 2.53 -13.63 5.35
CA TYR A 56 2.54 -13.12 6.73
C TYR A 56 3.95 -12.79 7.20
N LEU A 57 4.90 -13.72 7.02
CA LEU A 57 6.29 -13.52 7.41
C LEU A 57 6.95 -12.41 6.59
N LEU A 58 6.69 -12.35 5.28
CA LEU A 58 7.21 -11.29 4.42
C LEU A 58 6.73 -9.91 4.89
N PHE A 59 5.43 -9.76 5.16
CA PHE A 59 4.88 -8.50 5.68
C PHE A 59 5.37 -8.21 7.09
N LEU A 60 5.46 -9.19 7.97
CA LEU A 60 5.94 -9.01 9.34
C LEU A 60 7.40 -8.53 9.36
N ILE A 61 8.26 -9.12 8.51
CA ILE A 61 9.66 -8.70 8.38
C ILE A 61 9.71 -7.29 7.80
N THR A 62 9.03 -7.01 6.69
CA THR A 62 9.10 -5.70 6.04
C THR A 62 8.53 -4.56 6.89
N PHE A 63 7.38 -4.76 7.55
CA PHE A 63 6.82 -3.78 8.47
C PHE A 63 7.60 -3.70 9.79
N GLY A 64 7.91 -4.86 10.38
CA GLY A 64 8.59 -4.96 11.66
C GLY A 64 10.01 -4.42 11.66
N PHE A 65 10.72 -4.54 10.53
CA PHE A 65 12.10 -4.09 10.42
C PHE A 65 12.26 -2.60 10.70
N GLY A 66 11.40 -1.74 10.15
CA GLY A 66 11.46 -0.30 10.40
C GLY A 66 11.31 0.05 11.89
N TYR A 67 10.38 -0.61 12.58
CA TYR A 67 10.19 -0.42 14.02
C TYR A 67 11.30 -1.02 14.86
N LEU A 68 11.88 -2.14 14.43
CA LEU A 68 13.06 -2.72 15.05
C LEU A 68 14.22 -1.73 14.98
N LEU A 69 14.47 -1.11 13.83
CA LEU A 69 15.50 -0.07 13.70
C LEU A 69 15.22 1.12 14.62
N GLN A 70 13.96 1.56 14.71
CA GLN A 70 13.59 2.64 15.63
C GLN A 70 13.81 2.27 17.10
N ALA A 71 13.49 1.05 17.51
CA ALA A 71 13.74 0.60 18.87
C ALA A 71 15.23 0.46 19.18
N VAL A 72 16.04 -0.03 18.24
CA VAL A 72 17.48 -0.26 18.44
C VAL A 72 18.27 1.04 18.36
N PHE A 73 18.09 1.84 17.29
CA PHE A 73 18.92 3.02 17.04
C PHE A 73 18.39 4.30 17.68
N LEU A 74 17.07 4.42 17.86
CA LEU A 74 16.44 5.57 18.51
C LEU A 74 16.00 5.26 19.95
N ARG A 75 16.30 4.06 20.46
CA ARG A 75 15.98 3.60 21.83
C ARG A 75 14.51 3.80 22.21
N SER A 76 13.62 3.69 21.22
CA SER A 76 12.22 3.98 21.41
C SER A 76 11.52 2.85 22.16
N PRO A 77 10.73 3.13 23.22
CA PRO A 77 10.04 2.11 24.01
C PRO A 77 8.79 1.54 23.32
N ILE A 78 8.70 1.61 21.99
CA ILE A 78 7.52 1.25 21.19
C ILE A 78 7.03 -0.17 21.49
N PHE A 79 7.94 -1.14 21.62
CA PHE A 79 7.60 -2.54 21.93
C PHE A 79 7.09 -2.76 23.37
N ARG A 80 7.22 -1.77 24.26
CA ARG A 80 6.63 -1.84 25.61
C ARG A 80 5.10 -1.68 25.55
N ASN A 81 4.58 -1.05 24.52
CA ASN A 81 3.15 -0.88 24.31
C ASN A 81 2.54 -2.15 23.72
N LYS A 82 1.86 -2.95 24.56
CA LYS A 82 1.18 -4.19 24.14
C LYS A 82 0.17 -3.98 23.00
N LYS A 83 -0.49 -2.82 22.95
CA LYS A 83 -1.43 -2.49 21.86
C LYS A 83 -0.69 -2.38 20.53
N PHE A 84 0.45 -1.69 20.53
CA PHE A 84 1.28 -1.56 19.34
C PHE A 84 1.77 -2.94 18.87
N VAL A 85 2.27 -3.78 19.79
CA VAL A 85 2.74 -5.13 19.45
C VAL A 85 1.62 -5.99 18.86
N ALA A 86 0.41 -5.94 19.45
CA ALA A 86 -0.75 -6.64 18.91
C ALA A 86 -1.05 -6.20 17.47
N LEU A 87 -1.04 -4.88 17.21
CA LEU A 87 -1.29 -4.35 15.86
C LEU A 87 -0.18 -4.66 14.87
N LEU A 88 1.08 -4.69 15.33
CA LEU A 88 2.22 -5.08 14.51
C LEU A 88 2.11 -6.54 14.03
N LEU A 89 1.47 -7.41 14.80
CA LEU A 89 1.21 -8.80 14.42
C LEU A 89 -0.08 -8.93 13.59
N ILE A 90 -1.13 -8.20 13.95
CA ILE A 90 -2.43 -8.26 13.27
C ILE A 90 -2.35 -7.69 11.86
N ALA A 91 -1.64 -6.58 11.64
CA ALA A 91 -1.61 -5.94 10.33
C ALA A 91 -1.00 -6.83 9.22
N PRO A 92 0.17 -7.47 9.41
CA PRO A 92 0.70 -8.47 8.47
C PRO A 92 -0.27 -9.62 8.18
N ALA A 93 -1.03 -10.10 9.17
CA ALA A 93 -2.03 -11.15 8.97
C ALA A 93 -3.16 -10.69 8.05
N LEU A 94 -3.64 -9.45 8.23
CA LEU A 94 -4.65 -8.86 7.36
C LEU A 94 -4.14 -8.69 5.91
N PHE A 95 -2.88 -8.25 5.75
CA PHE A 95 -2.26 -8.14 4.43
C PHE A 95 -2.02 -9.50 3.78
N ALA A 96 -1.60 -10.51 4.53
CA ALA A 96 -1.45 -11.87 4.04
C ALA A 96 -2.80 -12.45 3.57
N TRP A 97 -3.85 -12.31 4.39
CA TRP A 97 -5.21 -12.68 3.99
C TRP A 97 -5.63 -11.98 2.71
N LYS A 98 -5.38 -10.67 2.59
CA LYS A 98 -5.69 -9.90 1.37
C LYS A 98 -4.97 -10.45 0.13
N MET A 99 -3.75 -10.98 0.27
CA MET A 99 -3.00 -11.53 -0.86
C MET A 99 -3.60 -12.84 -1.38
N ILE A 100 -4.16 -13.65 -0.49
CA ILE A 100 -4.59 -15.04 -0.79
C ILE A 100 -6.09 -15.14 -1.03
N ALA A 101 -6.88 -14.26 -0.42
CA ALA A 101 -8.33 -14.29 -0.55
C ALA A 101 -8.74 -14.19 -2.03
N ASN A 102 -9.06 -15.34 -2.61
CA ASN A 102 -9.70 -15.48 -3.89
C ASN A 102 -11.20 -15.68 -3.63
N ILE A 103 -12.00 -14.77 -4.17
CA ILE A 103 -13.44 -14.72 -3.90
C ILE A 103 -14.11 -14.72 -5.24
N GLU A 104 -14.75 -15.84 -5.52
CA GLU A 104 -15.46 -16.09 -6.76
C GLU A 104 -16.93 -16.29 -6.42
N PHE A 105 -17.79 -15.58 -7.15
CA PHE A 105 -19.24 -15.60 -7.06
C PHE A 105 -19.79 -15.97 -8.43
N ASN A 106 -20.78 -16.87 -8.46
CA ASN A 106 -21.42 -17.24 -9.72
C ASN A 106 -22.58 -16.26 -10.03
N PHE A 107 -22.33 -15.29 -10.90
CA PHE A 107 -23.30 -14.31 -11.42
C PHE A 107 -23.97 -14.76 -12.72
N SER A 108 -23.26 -15.55 -13.55
CA SER A 108 -23.75 -15.96 -14.86
C SER A 108 -23.26 -17.36 -15.24
N THR A 109 -24.00 -18.02 -16.14
CA THR A 109 -23.54 -19.26 -16.80
C THR A 109 -22.56 -18.96 -17.95
N ASP A 110 -22.52 -17.73 -18.44
CA ASP A 110 -21.54 -17.27 -19.42
C ASP A 110 -20.22 -16.94 -18.73
N PHE A 111 -19.17 -17.70 -19.06
CA PHE A 111 -17.84 -17.58 -18.47
C PHE A 111 -17.29 -16.14 -18.49
N PHE A 112 -17.44 -15.42 -19.60
CA PHE A 112 -16.86 -14.08 -19.72
C PHE A 112 -17.63 -13.05 -18.90
N LYS A 113 -18.95 -13.17 -18.85
CA LYS A 113 -19.78 -12.30 -18.00
C LYS A 113 -19.51 -12.56 -16.53
N ASP A 114 -19.35 -13.83 -16.17
CA ASP A 114 -19.06 -14.24 -14.80
C ASP A 114 -17.69 -13.74 -14.33
N GLU A 115 -16.64 -13.94 -15.13
CA GLU A 115 -15.29 -13.43 -14.86
C GLU A 115 -15.30 -11.90 -14.70
N TYR A 116 -16.00 -11.20 -15.59
CA TYR A 116 -16.11 -9.74 -15.53
C TYR A 116 -16.76 -9.24 -14.23
N TRP A 117 -17.90 -9.81 -13.84
CA TRP A 117 -18.59 -9.38 -12.62
C TRP A 117 -17.80 -9.72 -11.36
N ASN A 118 -17.09 -10.85 -11.36
CA ASN A 118 -16.15 -11.20 -10.31
C ASN A 118 -15.04 -10.14 -10.18
N ASP A 119 -14.37 -9.78 -11.27
CA ASP A 119 -13.34 -8.73 -11.29
C ASP A 119 -13.87 -7.38 -10.78
N VAL A 120 -15.09 -7.00 -11.17
CA VAL A 120 -15.74 -5.74 -10.74
C VAL A 120 -16.03 -5.74 -9.24
N ILE A 121 -16.52 -6.85 -8.69
CA ILE A 121 -16.96 -6.93 -7.29
C ILE A 121 -15.81 -7.24 -6.32
N TYR A 122 -14.77 -7.92 -6.80
CA TYR A 122 -13.60 -8.32 -6.03
C TYR A 122 -12.94 -7.16 -5.28
N TRP A 123 -12.73 -6.03 -5.97
CA TRP A 123 -12.06 -4.86 -5.40
C TRP A 123 -12.92 -4.12 -4.36
N PRO A 124 -14.18 -3.73 -4.65
CA PRO A 124 -15.09 -3.19 -3.65
C PRO A 124 -15.22 -4.09 -2.42
N PHE A 125 -15.35 -5.40 -2.62
CA PHE A 125 -15.43 -6.35 -1.52
C PHE A 125 -14.20 -6.29 -0.61
N LYS A 126 -12.99 -6.33 -1.17
CA LYS A 126 -11.76 -6.18 -0.39
C LYS A 126 -11.68 -4.86 0.35
N VAL A 127 -12.13 -3.76 -0.26
CA VAL A 127 -12.21 -2.45 0.41
C VAL A 127 -13.17 -2.51 1.60
N ILE A 128 -14.34 -3.11 1.43
CA ILE A 128 -15.33 -3.27 2.51
C ILE A 128 -14.73 -4.08 3.65
N VAL A 129 -14.12 -5.23 3.38
CA VAL A 129 -13.54 -6.08 4.44
C VAL A 129 -12.40 -5.39 5.17
N LEU A 130 -11.46 -4.76 4.44
CA LEU A 130 -10.36 -4.02 5.07
C LEU A 130 -10.87 -2.83 5.90
N THR A 131 -11.89 -2.12 5.40
CA THR A 131 -12.50 -0.98 6.11
C THR A 131 -13.25 -1.45 7.36
N ALA A 132 -14.00 -2.54 7.28
CA ALA A 132 -14.67 -3.14 8.42
C ALA A 132 -13.65 -3.57 9.48
N PHE A 133 -12.55 -4.20 9.07
CA PHE A 133 -11.47 -4.58 9.98
C PHE A 133 -10.81 -3.36 10.64
N LEU A 134 -10.46 -2.33 9.87
CA LEU A 134 -9.96 -1.05 10.40
C LEU A 134 -10.93 -0.41 11.37
N HIS A 135 -12.24 -0.49 11.10
CA HIS A 135 -13.27 0.02 11.99
C HIS A 135 -13.35 -0.77 13.30
N ILE A 136 -13.23 -2.10 13.23
CA ILE A 136 -13.14 -2.98 14.41
C ILE A 136 -11.91 -2.60 15.25
N VAL A 137 -10.74 -2.50 14.63
CA VAL A 137 -9.49 -2.10 15.30
C VAL A 137 -9.66 -0.73 15.97
N TYR A 138 -10.18 0.26 15.24
CA TYR A 138 -10.46 1.58 15.77
C TYR A 138 -11.39 1.53 17.00
N ARG A 139 -12.45 0.71 16.93
CA ARG A 139 -13.43 0.58 18.01
C ARG A 139 -12.85 -0.02 19.29
N PHE A 140 -11.90 -0.96 19.16
CA PHE A 140 -11.27 -1.63 20.30
C PHE A 140 -10.07 -0.88 20.85
N PHE A 141 -9.23 -0.29 20.00
CA PHE A 141 -7.94 0.26 20.42
C PHE A 141 -7.94 1.79 20.60
N ASP A 142 -8.71 2.53 19.78
CA ASP A 142 -8.59 3.99 19.64
C ASP A 142 -9.91 4.75 19.77
N ARG A 143 -10.88 4.16 20.47
CA ARG A 143 -12.19 4.76 20.74
C ARG A 143 -12.01 6.09 21.47
N GLY A 144 -12.03 7.19 20.73
CA GLY A 144 -11.82 8.56 21.23
C GLY A 144 -10.93 9.44 20.36
N GLN A 145 -10.18 8.87 19.42
CA GLN A 145 -9.41 9.64 18.43
C GLN A 145 -10.20 9.84 17.13
N PRO A 146 -9.92 10.87 16.31
CA PRO A 146 -10.51 10.93 14.96
C PRO A 146 -10.09 9.71 14.13
N PHE A 147 -11.00 9.17 13.32
CA PHE A 147 -10.79 7.96 12.51
C PHE A 147 -9.60 8.12 11.56
N TYR A 148 -8.41 7.69 11.99
CA TYR A 148 -7.13 7.62 11.26
C TYR A 148 -6.88 8.71 10.19
N GLY A 149 -7.22 9.96 10.49
CA GLY A 149 -6.99 11.09 9.58
C GLY A 149 -8.04 11.31 8.50
N ALA A 150 -9.14 10.54 8.49
CA ALA A 150 -10.33 10.82 7.69
C ALA A 150 -11.09 12.03 8.26
N THR A 151 -10.53 13.20 8.08
CA THR A 151 -11.17 14.48 8.43
C THR A 151 -10.97 15.48 7.31
N PHE A 152 -12.07 16.12 6.92
CA PHE A 152 -12.05 17.25 5.98
C PHE A 152 -11.79 18.58 6.68
N ARG A 153 -11.76 18.59 8.02
CA ARG A 153 -11.62 19.81 8.81
C ARG A 153 -10.19 20.35 8.65
N ASN A 154 -10.08 21.63 8.27
CA ASN A 154 -8.81 22.32 8.00
C ASN A 154 -7.95 21.69 6.89
N PHE A 155 -8.56 20.96 5.95
CA PHE A 155 -7.84 20.45 4.79
C PHE A 155 -7.37 21.62 3.89
N GLN A 156 -6.07 21.72 3.65
CA GLN A 156 -5.48 22.72 2.76
C GLN A 156 -5.11 22.05 1.42
N PRO A 157 -5.97 22.11 0.38
CA PRO A 157 -5.73 21.40 -0.88
C PRO A 157 -4.57 21.99 -1.70
N LYS A 158 -4.29 23.29 -1.53
CA LYS A 158 -3.32 24.05 -2.33
C LYS A 158 -1.93 23.39 -2.47
N PRO A 159 -1.24 22.96 -1.39
CA PRO A 159 0.06 22.29 -1.54
C PRO A 159 -0.02 20.98 -2.33
N TYR A 160 -1.10 20.20 -2.18
CA TYR A 160 -1.28 18.93 -2.89
C TYR A 160 -1.55 19.14 -4.38
N LEU A 161 -2.42 20.10 -4.73
CA LEU A 161 -2.65 20.48 -6.13
C LEU A 161 -1.37 21.01 -6.78
N MET A 162 -0.58 21.79 -6.04
CA MET A 162 0.71 22.27 -6.55
C MET A 162 1.70 21.13 -6.79
N MET A 163 1.79 20.16 -5.88
CA MET A 163 2.60 18.96 -6.06
C MET A 163 2.13 18.15 -7.28
N LEU A 164 0.82 17.98 -7.45
CA LEU A 164 0.23 17.30 -8.59
C LEU A 164 0.57 18.00 -9.92
N LEU A 165 0.44 19.33 -9.97
CA LEU A 165 0.78 20.13 -11.16
C LEU A 165 2.25 19.99 -11.55
N VAL A 166 3.17 19.83 -10.58
CA VAL A 166 4.59 19.57 -10.86
C VAL A 166 4.83 18.14 -11.35
N MET A 167 4.04 17.17 -10.89
CA MET A 167 4.14 15.78 -11.33
C MET A 167 3.61 15.57 -12.76
N ILE A 168 2.57 16.30 -13.18
CA ILE A 168 1.99 16.18 -14.53
C ILE A 168 3.03 16.27 -15.66
N PRO A 169 3.90 17.29 -15.75
CA PRO A 169 4.88 17.38 -16.83
C PRO A 169 5.93 16.26 -16.77
N LEU A 170 6.31 15.81 -15.58
CA LEU A 170 7.24 14.68 -15.41
C LEU A 170 6.60 13.38 -15.91
N ILE A 171 5.34 13.13 -15.56
CA ILE A 171 4.59 11.95 -16.01
C ILE A 171 4.36 12.02 -17.52
N ALA A 172 4.00 13.20 -18.05
CA ALA A 172 3.82 13.39 -19.48
C ALA A 172 5.12 13.12 -20.25
N ALA A 173 6.26 13.63 -19.76
CA ALA A 173 7.57 13.36 -20.36
C ALA A 173 7.99 11.89 -20.23
N ALA A 174 7.72 11.24 -19.10
CA ALA A 174 7.98 9.81 -18.94
C ALA A 174 7.10 8.97 -19.88
N SER A 175 5.84 9.38 -20.10
CA SER A 175 4.88 8.65 -20.94
C SER A 175 5.25 8.60 -22.43
N THR A 176 6.21 9.41 -22.89
CA THR A 176 6.73 9.35 -24.27
C THR A 176 7.94 8.43 -24.40
N GLN A 177 8.50 7.92 -23.30
CA GLN A 177 9.66 7.04 -23.33
C GLN A 177 9.25 5.59 -23.61
N PRO A 178 9.98 4.86 -24.47
CA PRO A 178 9.65 3.47 -24.82
C PRO A 178 9.64 2.57 -23.59
N ASP A 179 10.63 2.70 -22.70
CA ASP A 179 10.73 1.90 -21.47
C ASP A 179 9.50 2.07 -20.56
N PHE A 180 8.94 3.28 -20.50
CA PHE A 180 7.73 3.54 -19.72
C PHE A 180 6.49 2.93 -20.38
N LEU A 181 6.39 3.02 -21.71
CA LEU A 181 5.30 2.41 -22.48
C LEU A 181 5.32 0.87 -22.39
N ASP A 182 6.52 0.27 -22.40
CA ASP A 182 6.73 -1.18 -22.29
C ASP A 182 6.39 -1.72 -20.90
N MET A 183 6.57 -0.92 -19.85
CA MET A 183 6.16 -1.26 -18.48
C MET A 183 4.64 -1.16 -18.29
N TYR A 184 3.96 -0.31 -19.05
CA TYR A 184 2.51 -0.10 -18.99
C TYR A 184 1.79 -0.38 -20.33
N PRO A 185 1.96 -1.58 -20.96
CA PRO A 185 1.49 -1.87 -22.31
C PRO A 185 -0.04 -2.05 -22.40
N ARG A 186 -0.77 -1.77 -21.32
CA ARG A 186 -2.22 -2.06 -21.20
C ARG A 186 -3.07 -1.23 -22.16
N PHE A 187 -2.60 -0.04 -22.53
CA PHE A 187 -3.23 0.78 -23.57
C PHE A 187 -2.80 0.44 -24.99
N GLN A 188 -1.74 -0.36 -25.19
CA GLN A 188 -1.32 -0.75 -26.55
C GLN A 188 -2.19 -1.87 -27.12
N LYS A 189 -2.94 -2.59 -26.28
CA LYS A 189 -3.88 -3.66 -26.69
C LYS A 189 -5.25 -3.11 -27.12
N VAL A 190 -5.29 -2.00 -27.86
CA VAL A 190 -6.54 -1.44 -28.44
C VAL A 190 -7.09 -2.35 -29.55
N GLU A 191 -6.28 -3.23 -30.15
CA GLU A 191 -6.76 -4.19 -31.16
C GLU A 191 -7.89 -5.09 -30.65
N TYR A 192 -7.96 -5.34 -29.34
CA TYR A 192 -9.07 -6.09 -28.71
C TYR A 192 -10.38 -5.27 -28.63
N LEU A 193 -10.30 -3.93 -28.63
CA LEU A 193 -11.45 -3.01 -28.64
C LEU A 193 -12.05 -2.84 -30.05
N LEU A 194 -11.33 -3.25 -31.11
CA LEU A 194 -11.78 -3.15 -32.50
C LEU A 194 -12.70 -4.31 -32.93
N GLN A 195 -13.09 -5.22 -32.02
CA GLN A 195 -14.04 -6.29 -32.33
C GLN A 195 -15.46 -5.71 -32.54
N PRO A 196 -16.08 -5.93 -33.72
CA PRO A 196 -17.27 -5.19 -34.18
C PRO A 196 -18.52 -5.34 -33.29
N ASP A 197 -18.58 -6.35 -32.43
CA ASP A 197 -19.79 -6.68 -31.66
C ASP A 197 -19.63 -6.42 -30.15
N ARG A 198 -18.43 -6.03 -29.70
CA ARG A 198 -18.05 -6.06 -28.27
C ARG A 198 -17.44 -4.77 -27.73
N GLY A 199 -17.26 -3.74 -28.56
CA GLY A 199 -16.59 -2.49 -28.18
C GLY A 199 -17.19 -1.74 -26.98
N TRP A 200 -18.52 -1.80 -26.78
CA TRP A 200 -19.20 -1.10 -25.68
C TRP A 200 -19.18 -1.87 -24.35
N GLN A 201 -18.96 -3.19 -24.36
CA GLN A 201 -18.78 -4.00 -23.14
C GLN A 201 -17.40 -3.82 -22.51
N LEU A 202 -16.48 -3.09 -23.17
CA LEU A 202 -15.06 -3.02 -22.80
C LEU A 202 -14.61 -1.66 -22.25
N LEU A 203 -15.44 -0.61 -22.38
CA LEU A 203 -15.18 0.68 -21.74
C LEU A 203 -15.05 0.57 -20.22
N PRO A 204 -15.78 -0.30 -19.49
CA PRO A 204 -15.52 -0.54 -18.07
C PRO A 204 -14.28 -1.44 -17.84
N ASN A 205 -14.04 -2.42 -18.72
CA ASN A 205 -13.05 -3.48 -18.51
C ASN A 205 -11.61 -2.96 -18.55
N GLY A 206 -11.35 -1.91 -19.33
CA GLY A 206 -10.07 -1.20 -19.34
C GLY A 206 -9.73 -0.55 -17.98
N TRP A 207 -10.74 -0.04 -17.26
CA TRP A 207 -10.59 0.52 -15.92
C TRP A 207 -10.51 -0.58 -14.85
N VAL A 208 -11.25 -1.68 -15.01
CA VAL A 208 -11.24 -2.82 -14.07
C VAL A 208 -9.91 -3.60 -14.14
N LYS A 209 -9.32 -3.73 -15.34
CA LYS A 209 -7.96 -4.25 -15.53
C LYS A 209 -6.87 -3.20 -15.37
N MET A 210 -7.17 -1.93 -15.05
CA MET A 210 -6.18 -1.13 -14.32
C MET A 210 -6.07 -1.74 -12.93
N ARG A 211 -5.22 -2.77 -12.81
CA ARG A 211 -4.53 -3.03 -11.56
C ARG A 211 -3.75 -1.76 -11.27
N PHE A 212 -4.41 -0.76 -10.70
CA PHE A 212 -3.77 0.09 -9.72
C PHE A 212 -3.26 -0.91 -8.70
N TYR A 213 -2.00 -1.35 -8.85
CA TYR A 213 -1.23 -1.76 -7.69
C TYR A 213 -1.51 -0.65 -6.70
N PRO A 214 -2.23 -0.91 -5.59
CA PRO A 214 -2.62 0.16 -4.73
C PRO A 214 -1.38 0.52 -3.93
N TRP A 215 -0.46 1.24 -4.58
CA TRP A 215 0.61 1.98 -3.96
C TRP A 215 0.09 2.87 -2.82
N PRO A 216 -1.14 3.44 -2.88
CA PRO A 216 -1.71 4.15 -1.73
C PRO A 216 -1.97 3.24 -0.50
N CYS A 217 -2.22 1.94 -0.69
CA CYS A 217 -2.43 1.00 0.43
C CYS A 217 -1.12 0.57 1.10
N PHE A 218 0.03 0.70 0.43
CA PHE A 218 1.33 0.57 1.10
C PHE A 218 1.64 1.78 1.98
N THR A 219 1.14 2.97 1.65
CA THR A 219 1.38 4.20 2.44
C THR A 219 0.44 4.38 3.63
N ALA A 220 -0.79 3.85 3.59
CA ALA A 220 -1.74 3.94 4.68
C ALA A 220 -1.21 3.41 6.04
N PRO A 221 -0.54 2.23 6.11
CA PRO A 221 0.07 1.76 7.36
C PRO A 221 1.24 2.66 7.84
N PHE A 222 1.97 3.36 6.97
CA PHE A 222 3.01 4.31 7.39
C PHE A 222 2.43 5.61 7.98
N ILE A 223 1.27 6.05 7.52
CA ILE A 223 0.55 7.19 8.10
C ILE A 223 -0.03 6.83 9.48
N LEU A 224 -0.52 5.59 9.63
CA LEU A 224 -0.89 5.02 10.93
C LEU A 224 0.34 4.92 11.85
N ALA A 225 1.42 4.27 11.40
CA ALA A 225 2.68 4.13 12.15
C ALA A 225 3.22 5.44 12.73
N SER A 226 3.32 6.47 11.87
CA SER A 226 3.93 7.76 12.22
C SER A 226 3.11 8.56 13.22
N ARG A 227 1.78 8.47 13.15
CA ARG A 227 0.90 9.11 14.16
C ARG A 227 0.95 8.38 15.50
N TRP A 228 1.17 7.07 15.50
CA TRP A 228 1.22 6.27 16.71
C TRP A 228 2.57 6.37 17.43
N ALA A 229 3.66 6.51 16.67
CA ALA A 229 4.96 6.86 17.23
C ALA A 229 4.93 8.25 17.92
N ASN A 230 4.17 9.20 17.38
CA ASN A 230 3.99 10.55 17.94
C ASN A 230 2.88 10.66 19.01
N ALA A 231 2.08 9.60 19.23
CA ALA A 231 1.01 9.60 20.25
C ALA A 231 1.52 9.18 21.65
N SER A 232 2.83 8.97 21.82
CA SER A 232 3.45 8.83 23.13
C SER A 232 3.73 10.24 23.69
N PRO A 233 3.04 10.70 24.75
CA PRO A 233 3.37 11.98 25.37
C PRO A 233 4.64 11.77 26.18
N LEU A 234 5.82 12.01 25.60
CA LEU A 234 7.10 12.23 26.29
C LEU A 234 8.21 12.44 25.23
N ILE A 235 8.22 13.62 24.64
CA ILE A 235 9.50 14.33 24.50
C ILE A 235 9.30 15.61 25.31
N LEU A 236 9.67 15.52 26.58
CA LEU A 236 10.05 16.68 27.36
C LEU A 236 11.20 17.34 26.60
N VAL A 237 10.91 18.48 25.98
CA VAL A 237 11.92 19.51 25.71
C VAL A 237 11.52 20.64 26.66
N GLU A 238 12.16 20.66 27.82
CA GLU A 238 12.62 21.93 28.38
C GLU A 238 13.61 22.56 27.40
#